data_AF-A0A1Q8HZC6-F1
#
_entry.id   AF-A0A1Q8HZC6-F1
#
_cell.length_a   1.000
_cell.length_b   1.000
_cell.length_c   1.000
_cell.angle_alpha   90.00
_cell.angle_beta   90.00
_cell.angle_gamma   90.00
#
_symmetry.space_group_name_H-M   'P 1'
#
loop_
_entity.id
_entity.type
_entity.pdbx_description
1 polymer ?
#
loop_
_entity_poly.entity_id
_entity_poly.type
_entity_poly.pdbx_seq_one_letter_code
_entity_poly.pdbx_strand_id
1 'polypeptide(L)'
;MSVTSELSDPSDLGIPSASPYIELDRDQWSALASSAPLPLTQADVEKLRGLGDPIDLAEVDAVYRPLTALLEDYIATSRERAHRTGAFLGVREPPTPFVVAVAGSVAVGKSTTARLIARLLARFPDTPRVDLVTTDGFLLPNRVLEKRGLMARKGFPESYDRRALLEFVAAVKSGSKCVRAPVYSHTVYDIVPDRHVTVERPDILVLEGLNVLQPAPRGARPGSSALAVSDFIDFSIYVDADPDDIRRWYLDRFLTLKHTAFTQPGSYFRRFAEIPDDVALAGAGEIWESINLVNLRENIAPTRGRATLVLTKDAEHRMSRVLLRKS
;
A
#
# COMPACT_ATOMS: atom_id res chain seq x y z
N MET A 1 -47.87 -14.47 23.13
CA MET A 1 -47.06 -13.66 24.06
C MET A 1 -45.62 -13.79 23.61
N SER A 2 -45.18 -12.81 22.82
CA SER A 2 -43.83 -12.77 22.25
C SER A 2 -42.95 -11.99 23.22
N VAL A 3 -41.89 -12.62 23.73
CA VAL A 3 -40.84 -11.94 24.49
C VAL A 3 -39.69 -11.73 23.51
N THR A 4 -39.61 -10.53 22.95
CA THR A 4 -38.45 -10.05 22.20
C THR A 4 -37.39 -9.60 23.20
N SER A 5 -36.28 -10.32 23.23
CA SER A 5 -35.04 -9.92 23.91
C SER A 5 -34.35 -8.87 23.04
N GLU A 6 -34.56 -7.60 23.34
CA GLU A 6 -33.74 -6.50 22.82
C GLU A 6 -32.34 -6.62 23.45
N LEU A 7 -31.35 -7.02 22.65
CA LEU A 7 -29.95 -6.81 22.98
C LEU A 7 -29.67 -5.32 22.76
N SER A 8 -29.49 -4.59 23.85
CA SER A 8 -29.11 -3.18 23.86
C SER A 8 -27.76 -2.97 23.18
N ASP A 9 -27.67 -1.87 22.44
CA ASP A 9 -26.47 -1.38 21.76
C ASP A 9 -25.37 -1.08 22.81
N PRO A 10 -24.14 -1.63 22.67
CA PRO A 10 -23.05 -1.41 23.63
C PRO A 10 -22.62 0.06 23.80
N SER A 11 -23.16 1.00 23.02
CA SER A 11 -22.98 2.43 23.20
C SER A 11 -23.65 3.02 24.46
N ASP A 12 -24.56 2.28 25.11
CA ASP A 12 -25.38 2.78 26.22
C ASP A 12 -24.70 2.71 27.61
N LEU A 13 -23.41 2.32 27.65
CA LEU A 13 -22.66 2.09 28.90
C LEU A 13 -21.76 3.25 29.35
N GLY A 14 -21.80 4.42 28.70
CA GLY A 14 -21.07 5.62 29.17
C GLY A 14 -19.54 5.45 29.30
N ILE A 15 -18.97 4.42 28.67
CA ILE A 15 -17.53 4.23 28.53
C ILE A 15 -17.08 5.17 27.41
N PRO A 16 -16.20 6.16 27.64
CA PRO A 16 -15.65 6.96 26.55
C PRO A 16 -15.08 5.99 25.51
N SER A 17 -15.54 6.08 24.25
CA SER A 17 -15.27 5.03 23.26
C SER A 17 -13.77 4.81 23.15
N ALA A 18 -13.27 3.72 23.73
CA ALA A 18 -11.86 3.45 23.83
C ALA A 18 -11.36 3.00 22.45
N SER A 19 -11.03 3.96 21.60
CA SER A 19 -10.42 3.68 20.30
C SER A 19 -8.97 3.25 20.49
N PRO A 20 -8.50 2.20 19.79
CA PRO A 20 -7.09 1.81 19.77
C PRO A 20 -6.23 2.79 18.96
N TYR A 21 -6.81 3.86 18.42
CA TYR A 21 -6.12 4.87 17.64
C TYR A 21 -6.06 6.22 18.37
N ILE A 22 -4.96 6.94 18.12
CA ILE A 22 -4.85 8.38 18.26
C ILE A 22 -5.36 8.97 16.95
N GLU A 23 -6.39 9.81 17.04
CA GLU A 23 -6.99 10.49 15.90
C GLU A 23 -6.47 11.93 15.84
N LEU A 24 -5.98 12.32 14.67
CA LEU A 24 -5.47 13.66 14.39
C LEU A 24 -6.15 14.18 13.14
N ASP A 25 -6.74 15.36 13.23
CA ASP A 25 -7.16 16.10 12.03
C ASP A 25 -5.93 16.61 11.25
N ARG A 26 -6.19 17.21 10.09
CA ARG A 26 -5.15 17.74 9.21
C ARG A 26 -4.29 18.82 9.89
N ASP A 27 -4.89 19.71 10.67
CA ASP A 27 -4.18 20.84 11.27
C ASP A 27 -3.25 20.34 12.38
N GLN A 28 -3.75 19.43 13.22
CA GLN A 28 -2.96 18.76 14.26
C GLN A 28 -1.80 17.95 13.66
N TRP A 29 -2.06 17.20 12.58
CA TRP A 29 -1.02 16.41 11.91
C TRP A 29 0.05 17.29 11.26
N SER A 30 -0.37 18.31 10.50
CA SER A 30 0.55 19.20 9.79
C SER A 30 1.39 20.05 10.74
N ALA A 31 0.88 20.39 11.94
CA ALA A 31 1.67 21.08 12.96
C ALA A 31 2.93 20.30 13.40
N LEU A 32 2.91 18.95 13.30
CA LEU A 32 4.08 18.10 13.58
C LEU A 32 5.23 18.30 12.59
N ALA A 33 4.97 18.90 11.41
CA ALA A 33 6.00 19.23 10.44
C ALA A 33 7.07 20.19 11.00
N SER A 34 6.69 21.04 11.97
CA SER A 34 7.58 22.03 12.59
C SER A 34 8.73 21.41 13.40
N SER A 35 8.56 20.19 13.89
CA SER A 35 9.57 19.45 14.66
C SER A 35 10.34 18.42 13.82
N ALA A 36 10.04 18.28 12.53
CA ALA A 36 10.62 17.28 11.65
C ALA A 36 11.92 17.77 10.97
N PRO A 37 13.05 17.05 11.11
CA PRO A 37 14.27 17.37 10.39
C PRO A 37 14.10 17.04 8.90
N LEU A 38 14.54 17.96 8.03
CA LEU A 38 14.53 17.92 6.55
C LEU A 38 13.26 18.43 5.86
N PRO A 39 13.24 19.72 5.45
CA PRO A 39 12.33 20.16 4.40
C PRO A 39 12.55 19.43 3.08
N LEU A 40 11.44 19.20 2.37
CA LEU A 40 11.47 18.85 0.95
C LEU A 40 12.16 19.97 0.18
N THR A 41 13.12 19.62 -0.66
CA THR A 41 13.70 20.60 -1.57
C THR A 41 12.79 20.78 -2.79
N GLN A 42 12.86 21.94 -3.43
CA GLN A 42 12.16 22.19 -4.69
C GLN A 42 12.52 21.14 -5.77
N ALA A 43 13.77 20.67 -5.79
CA ALA A 43 14.23 19.64 -6.71
C ALA A 43 13.61 18.25 -6.44
N ASP A 44 13.31 17.94 -5.17
CA ASP A 44 12.59 16.70 -4.83
C ASP A 44 11.18 16.74 -5.44
N VAL A 45 10.53 17.89 -5.33
CA VAL A 45 9.16 18.10 -5.76
C VAL A 45 9.06 18.11 -7.29
N GLU A 46 10.03 18.70 -7.98
CA GLU A 46 10.10 18.66 -9.44
C GLU A 46 10.30 17.24 -9.96
N LYS A 47 11.14 16.44 -9.30
CA LYS A 47 11.27 15.01 -9.62
C LYS A 47 9.99 14.25 -9.35
N LEU A 48 9.27 14.59 -8.28
CA LEU A 48 7.98 13.95 -7.94
C LEU A 48 6.89 14.31 -8.96
N ARG A 49 6.82 15.57 -9.40
CA ARG A 49 5.91 16.02 -10.48
C ARG A 49 6.22 15.32 -11.82
N GLY A 50 7.50 15.08 -12.13
CA GLY A 50 7.93 14.38 -13.34
C GLY A 50 7.50 12.91 -13.44
N LEU A 51 7.05 12.30 -12.33
CA LEU A 51 6.53 10.92 -12.29
C LEU A 51 5.02 10.84 -12.60
N GLY A 52 4.37 11.97 -12.90
CA GLY A 52 2.94 12.04 -13.20
C GLY A 52 2.03 12.03 -11.97
N ASP A 53 2.59 12.26 -10.78
CA ASP A 53 1.85 12.33 -9.52
C ASP A 53 1.31 13.76 -9.29
N PRO A 54 -0.02 13.97 -9.25
CA PRO A 54 -0.63 15.30 -9.15
C PRO A 54 -0.66 15.81 -7.69
N ILE A 55 0.46 15.69 -6.96
CA ILE A 55 0.52 16.12 -5.55
C ILE A 55 1.22 17.48 -5.45
N ASP A 56 0.51 18.42 -4.82
CA ASP A 56 1.01 19.77 -4.54
C ASP A 56 2.03 19.77 -3.37
N LEU A 57 2.97 20.72 -3.44
CA LEU A 57 3.99 20.99 -2.41
C LEU A 57 3.41 21.09 -1.01
N ALA A 58 2.30 21.82 -0.87
CA ALA A 58 1.65 22.01 0.41
C ALA A 58 1.16 20.67 0.99
N GLU A 59 0.71 19.75 0.14
CA GLU A 59 0.30 18.41 0.56
C GLU A 59 1.48 17.55 0.98
N VAL A 60 2.59 17.61 0.22
CA VAL A 60 3.80 16.87 0.60
C VAL A 60 4.33 17.35 1.94
N ASP A 61 4.35 18.66 2.17
CA ASP A 61 4.82 19.25 3.41
C ASP A 61 3.91 18.95 4.60
N ALA A 62 2.60 19.15 4.44
CA ALA A 62 1.62 18.97 5.51
C ALA A 62 1.46 17.50 5.93
N VAL A 63 1.64 16.55 5.01
CA VAL A 63 1.31 15.14 5.26
C VAL A 63 2.56 14.26 5.35
N TYR A 64 3.45 14.35 4.36
CA TYR A 64 4.50 13.38 4.18
C TYR A 64 5.77 13.72 4.97
N ARG A 65 6.00 14.99 5.29
CA ARG A 65 7.08 15.38 6.20
C ARG A 65 6.87 14.80 7.61
N PRO A 66 5.75 15.05 8.32
CA PRO A 66 5.53 14.46 9.64
C PRO A 66 5.45 12.92 9.59
N LEU A 67 4.90 12.35 8.52
CA LEU A 67 4.91 10.89 8.32
C LEU A 67 6.32 10.31 8.23
N THR A 68 7.21 10.96 7.50
CA THR A 68 8.60 10.49 7.35
C THR A 68 9.36 10.62 8.66
N ALA A 69 9.17 11.73 9.39
CA ALA A 69 9.77 11.89 10.72
C ALA A 69 9.29 10.82 11.71
N LEU A 70 7.99 10.49 11.68
CA LEU A 70 7.43 9.39 12.47
C LEU A 70 8.06 8.04 12.08
N LEU A 71 8.17 7.75 10.78
CA LEU A 71 8.79 6.51 10.30
C LEU A 71 10.25 6.38 10.74
N GLU A 72 11.02 7.46 10.69
CA GLU A 72 12.42 7.48 11.16
C GLU A 72 12.52 7.15 12.66
N ASP A 73 11.62 7.66 13.50
CA ASP A 73 11.57 7.30 14.93
C ASP A 73 11.27 5.81 15.14
N TYR A 74 10.33 5.25 14.38
CA TYR A 74 10.03 3.80 14.40
C TYR A 74 11.23 2.96 13.93
N ILE A 75 11.93 3.40 12.90
CA ILE A 75 13.12 2.72 12.36
C ILE A 75 14.25 2.74 13.38
N ALA A 76 14.56 3.91 13.95
CA ALA A 76 15.59 4.08 14.97
C ALA A 76 15.29 3.22 16.20
N THR A 77 14.05 3.25 16.68
CA THR A 77 13.60 2.46 17.83
C THR A 77 13.69 0.95 17.56
N SER A 78 13.30 0.50 16.37
CA SER A 78 13.40 -0.92 15.99
C SER A 78 14.86 -1.40 15.95
N ARG A 79 15.77 -0.59 15.40
CA ARG A 79 17.21 -0.88 15.35
C ARG A 79 17.85 -0.91 16.73
N GLU A 80 17.53 0.04 17.59
CA GLU A 80 18.02 0.05 18.99
C GLU A 80 17.53 -1.18 19.75
N ARG A 81 16.27 -1.56 19.59
CA ARG A 81 15.73 -2.80 20.17
C ARG A 81 16.50 -4.03 19.69
N ALA A 82 16.74 -4.15 18.39
CA ALA A 82 17.51 -5.26 17.82
C ALA A 82 18.95 -5.29 18.37
N HIS A 83 19.60 -4.14 18.50
CA HIS A 83 20.95 -4.04 19.07
C HIS A 83 20.99 -4.53 20.52
N ARG A 84 20.05 -4.09 21.37
CA ARG A 84 19.95 -4.52 22.77
C ARG A 84 19.69 -6.03 22.89
N THR A 85 18.77 -6.56 22.09
CA THR A 85 18.49 -8.00 22.07
C THR A 85 19.71 -8.81 21.65
N GLY A 86 20.42 -8.38 20.60
CA GLY A 86 21.66 -9.04 20.15
C GLY A 86 22.74 -9.03 21.24
N ALA A 87 22.94 -7.88 21.91
CA ALA A 87 23.88 -7.75 23.02
C ALA A 87 23.53 -8.67 24.19
N PHE A 88 22.25 -8.76 24.57
CA PHE A 88 21.78 -9.66 25.63
C PHE A 88 21.99 -11.14 25.28
N LEU A 89 21.71 -11.53 24.03
CA LEU A 89 21.88 -12.90 23.54
C LEU A 89 23.34 -13.26 23.21
N GLY A 90 24.26 -12.29 23.18
CA GLY A 90 25.64 -12.50 22.78
C GLY A 90 25.83 -12.79 21.28
N VAL A 91 24.85 -12.42 20.44
CA VAL A 91 24.89 -12.62 18.98
C VAL A 91 25.14 -11.31 18.25
N ARG A 92 25.89 -11.38 17.16
CA ARG A 92 26.12 -10.25 16.23
C ARG A 92 25.50 -10.57 14.89
N GLU A 93 24.18 -10.42 14.81
CA GLU A 93 23.48 -10.51 13.54
C GLU A 93 23.47 -9.15 12.84
N PRO A 94 23.60 -9.11 11.49
CA PRO A 94 23.44 -7.87 10.76
C PRO A 94 22.00 -7.35 10.91
N PRO A 95 21.78 -6.02 10.88
CA PRO A 95 20.44 -5.46 10.92
C PRO A 95 19.60 -6.00 9.75
N THR A 96 18.40 -6.47 10.06
CA THR A 96 17.43 -6.86 9.04
C THR A 96 16.72 -5.62 8.49
N PRO A 97 16.38 -5.58 7.19
CA PRO A 97 15.67 -4.45 6.58
C PRO A 97 14.38 -4.10 7.32
N PHE A 98 14.07 -2.81 7.46
CA PHE A 98 12.77 -2.36 7.96
C PHE A 98 11.74 -2.38 6.82
N VAL A 99 10.58 -3.00 7.02
CA VAL A 99 9.56 -3.20 5.99
C VAL A 99 8.37 -2.29 6.28
N VAL A 100 8.14 -1.34 5.37
CA VAL A 100 6.98 -0.44 5.39
C VAL A 100 5.97 -0.94 4.36
N ALA A 101 4.76 -1.26 4.78
CA ALA A 101 3.68 -1.65 3.88
C ALA A 101 2.75 -0.48 3.56
N VAL A 102 2.35 -0.34 2.31
CA VAL A 102 1.34 0.63 1.86
C VAL A 102 0.16 -0.11 1.22
N ALA A 103 -1.00 -0.04 1.87
CA ALA A 103 -2.24 -0.70 1.49
C ALA A 103 -3.36 0.32 1.20
N GLY A 104 -4.50 -0.17 0.69
CA GLY A 104 -5.63 0.66 0.27
C GLY A 104 -6.21 0.26 -1.10
N SER A 105 -7.32 0.89 -1.48
CA SER A 105 -8.04 0.56 -2.73
C SER A 105 -7.24 0.87 -4.00
N VAL A 106 -7.64 0.28 -5.12
CA VAL A 106 -7.22 0.74 -6.46
C VAL A 106 -7.54 2.23 -6.59
N ALA A 107 -6.69 2.99 -7.30
CA ALA A 107 -6.84 4.43 -7.53
C ALA A 107 -6.80 5.37 -6.30
N VAL A 108 -6.76 4.86 -5.06
CA VAL A 108 -6.73 5.72 -3.84
C VAL A 108 -5.44 6.55 -3.69
N GLY A 109 -4.36 6.15 -4.37
CA GLY A 109 -3.06 6.86 -4.36
C GLY A 109 -1.91 6.12 -3.68
N LYS A 110 -2.04 4.81 -3.39
CA LYS A 110 -0.98 4.01 -2.75
C LYS A 110 0.40 4.14 -3.40
N SER A 111 0.49 3.95 -4.72
CA SER A 111 1.78 3.94 -5.41
C SER A 111 2.45 5.32 -5.34
N THR A 112 1.66 6.40 -5.33
CA THR A 112 2.14 7.77 -5.11
C THR A 112 2.69 7.92 -3.68
N THR A 113 1.92 7.50 -2.67
CA THR A 113 2.35 7.49 -1.26
C THR A 113 3.64 6.68 -1.06
N ALA A 114 3.72 5.48 -1.64
CA ALA A 114 4.87 4.59 -1.51
C ALA A 114 6.13 5.16 -2.17
N ARG A 115 6.01 5.74 -3.38
CA ARG A 115 7.12 6.43 -4.04
C ARG A 115 7.62 7.63 -3.23
N LEU A 116 6.70 8.44 -2.70
CA LEU A 116 7.03 9.61 -1.88
C LEU A 116 7.80 9.22 -0.63
N ILE A 117 7.28 8.27 0.14
CA ILE A 117 7.92 7.80 1.36
C ILE A 117 9.27 7.15 1.06
N ALA A 118 9.36 6.29 0.03
CA ALA A 118 10.63 5.69 -0.35
C ALA A 118 11.69 6.74 -0.68
N ARG A 119 11.30 7.79 -1.43
CA ARG A 119 12.19 8.88 -1.82
C ARG A 119 12.62 9.73 -0.62
N LEU A 120 11.68 10.04 0.28
CA LEU A 120 11.92 10.86 1.46
C LEU A 120 12.81 10.15 2.48
N LEU A 121 12.55 8.87 2.75
CA LEU A 121 13.37 8.06 3.65
C LEU A 121 14.80 7.90 3.12
N ALA A 122 14.99 7.70 1.81
CA ALA A 122 16.33 7.59 1.22
C ALA A 122 17.23 8.83 1.39
N ARG A 123 16.71 9.93 1.93
CA ARG A 123 17.48 11.15 2.23
C ARG A 123 18.13 11.12 3.61
N PHE A 124 17.70 10.24 4.50
CA PHE A 124 18.27 10.16 5.84
C PHE A 124 19.62 9.41 5.77
N PRO A 125 20.66 9.89 6.50
CA PRO A 125 21.97 9.26 6.49
C PRO A 125 21.97 7.79 6.92
N ASP A 126 21.01 7.40 7.77
CA ASP A 126 20.90 6.07 8.34
C ASP A 126 20.10 5.09 7.47
N THR A 127 19.44 5.57 6.42
CA THR A 127 18.58 4.76 5.53
C THR A 127 18.85 5.05 4.04
N PRO A 128 20.13 5.07 3.58
CA PRO A 128 20.48 5.45 2.21
C PRO A 128 19.95 4.49 1.14
N ARG A 129 19.61 3.24 1.49
CA ARG A 129 19.09 2.24 0.55
C ARG A 129 17.63 1.95 0.85
N VAL A 130 16.73 2.55 0.07
CA VAL A 130 15.29 2.28 0.14
C VAL A 130 14.82 1.69 -1.18
N ASP A 131 14.35 0.44 -1.13
CA ASP A 131 13.78 -0.25 -2.29
C ASP A 131 12.25 -0.21 -2.23
N LEU A 132 11.61 -0.06 -3.38
CA LEU A 132 10.15 -0.11 -3.54
C LEU A 132 9.76 -1.31 -4.40
N VAL A 133 8.89 -2.16 -3.87
CA VAL A 133 8.33 -3.31 -4.58
C VAL A 133 6.81 -3.27 -4.53
N THR A 134 6.16 -3.44 -5.69
CA THR A 134 4.70 -3.54 -5.79
C THR A 134 4.27 -5.00 -5.80
N THR A 135 3.19 -5.36 -5.09
CA THR A 135 2.71 -6.76 -5.08
C THR A 135 2.10 -7.20 -6.40
N ASP A 136 1.81 -6.29 -7.33
CA ASP A 136 1.35 -6.59 -8.68
C ASP A 136 2.33 -7.51 -9.44
N GLY A 137 3.64 -7.45 -9.13
CA GLY A 137 4.64 -8.38 -9.63
C GLY A 137 4.42 -9.85 -9.21
N PHE A 138 3.58 -10.08 -8.21
CA PHE A 138 3.22 -11.40 -7.71
C PHE A 138 1.83 -11.84 -8.18
N LEU A 139 1.20 -11.13 -9.12
CA LEU A 139 0.04 -11.65 -9.82
C LEU A 139 0.43 -12.90 -10.62
N LEU A 140 -0.51 -13.84 -10.74
CA LEU A 140 -0.34 -14.96 -11.66
C LEU A 140 -0.31 -14.41 -13.09
N PRO A 141 0.55 -14.94 -13.98
CA PRO A 141 0.57 -14.54 -15.38
C PRO A 141 -0.81 -14.73 -16.04
N ASN A 142 -1.17 -13.90 -17.03
CA ASN A 142 -2.50 -13.93 -17.65
C ASN A 142 -2.85 -15.33 -18.18
N ARG A 143 -1.89 -16.06 -18.80
CA ARG A 143 -2.10 -17.45 -19.24
C ARG A 143 -2.62 -18.39 -18.13
N VAL A 144 -2.21 -18.16 -16.88
CA VAL A 144 -2.63 -18.96 -15.73
C VAL A 144 -3.99 -18.49 -15.22
N LEU A 145 -4.21 -17.17 -15.20
CA LEU A 145 -5.50 -16.58 -14.83
C LEU A 145 -6.61 -17.02 -15.81
N GLU A 146 -6.36 -16.97 -17.11
CA GLU A 146 -7.27 -17.44 -18.16
C GLU A 146 -7.64 -18.92 -17.99
N LYS A 147 -6.63 -19.78 -17.83
CA LYS A 147 -6.84 -21.22 -17.59
C LYS A 147 -7.70 -21.50 -16.34
N ARG A 148 -7.67 -20.60 -15.35
CA ARG A 148 -8.42 -20.72 -14.10
C ARG A 148 -9.73 -19.93 -14.09
N GLY A 149 -10.07 -19.20 -15.17
CA GLY A 149 -11.25 -18.33 -15.21
C GLY A 149 -11.16 -17.11 -14.27
N LEU A 150 -9.94 -16.67 -13.91
CA LEU A 150 -9.68 -15.61 -12.93
C LEU A 150 -9.34 -14.25 -13.55
N MET A 151 -9.50 -14.07 -14.87
CA MET A 151 -9.17 -12.80 -15.53
C MET A 151 -9.98 -11.61 -14.99
N ALA A 152 -11.27 -11.82 -14.69
CA ALA A 152 -12.15 -10.82 -14.06
C ALA A 152 -11.94 -10.71 -12.53
N ARG A 153 -10.97 -11.44 -11.97
CA ARG A 153 -10.63 -11.46 -10.54
C ARG A 153 -9.21 -10.96 -10.27
N LYS A 154 -8.61 -10.24 -11.22
CA LYS A 154 -7.27 -9.68 -11.04
C LYS A 154 -7.27 -8.65 -9.91
N GLY A 155 -6.39 -8.82 -8.93
CA GLY A 155 -6.36 -8.03 -7.69
C GLY A 155 -7.07 -8.69 -6.50
N PHE A 156 -7.87 -9.73 -6.72
CA PHE A 156 -8.42 -10.54 -5.62
C PHE A 156 -7.37 -11.53 -5.08
N PRO A 157 -7.51 -12.02 -3.82
CA PRO A 157 -6.50 -12.87 -3.19
C PRO A 157 -6.04 -14.08 -4.03
N GLU A 158 -6.96 -14.73 -4.74
CA GLU A 158 -6.72 -15.91 -5.59
C GLU A 158 -5.96 -15.61 -6.90
N SER A 159 -5.84 -14.34 -7.28
CA SER A 159 -5.10 -13.91 -8.47
C SER A 159 -3.60 -13.75 -8.23
N TYR A 160 -3.13 -13.85 -6.98
CA TYR A 160 -1.73 -13.70 -6.60
C TYR A 160 -1.06 -15.06 -6.31
N ASP A 161 0.22 -15.17 -6.66
CA ASP A 161 1.13 -16.16 -6.07
C ASP A 161 1.55 -15.71 -4.67
N ARG A 162 0.65 -15.94 -3.71
CA ARG A 162 0.86 -15.58 -2.29
C ARG A 162 2.08 -16.25 -1.68
N ARG A 163 2.43 -17.46 -2.14
CA ARG A 163 3.59 -18.19 -1.64
C ARG A 163 4.86 -17.48 -2.07
N ALA A 164 4.98 -17.12 -3.35
CA ALA A 164 6.13 -16.37 -3.85
C ALA A 164 6.27 -15.00 -3.15
N LEU A 165 5.16 -14.30 -2.89
CA LEU A 165 5.18 -13.04 -2.13
C LEU A 165 5.68 -13.23 -0.69
N LEU A 166 5.18 -14.26 0.01
CA LEU A 166 5.61 -14.58 1.37
C LEU A 166 7.10 -14.97 1.41
N GLU A 167 7.55 -15.81 0.48
CA GLU A 167 8.95 -16.21 0.34
C GLU A 167 9.86 -15.00 0.06
N PHE A 168 9.41 -14.06 -0.78
CA PHE A 168 10.14 -12.82 -1.05
C PHE A 168 10.34 -11.97 0.21
N VAL A 169 9.26 -11.65 0.93
CA VAL A 169 9.35 -10.79 2.11
C VAL A 169 10.11 -11.48 3.25
N ALA A 170 9.89 -12.79 3.44
CA ALA A 170 10.66 -13.57 4.40
C ALA A 170 12.16 -13.57 4.07
N ALA A 171 12.55 -13.78 2.81
CA ALA A 171 13.95 -13.76 2.40
C ALA A 171 14.61 -12.39 2.65
N VAL A 172 13.90 -11.29 2.38
CA VAL A 172 14.37 -9.93 2.70
C VAL A 172 14.54 -9.78 4.22
N LYS A 173 13.52 -10.16 5.00
CA LYS A 173 13.58 -10.08 6.47
C LYS A 173 14.62 -10.98 7.12
N SER A 174 15.00 -12.08 6.47
CA SER A 174 16.11 -12.93 6.91
C SER A 174 17.50 -12.39 6.54
N GLY A 175 17.59 -11.20 5.95
CA GLY A 175 18.88 -10.57 5.60
C GLY A 175 19.57 -11.19 4.38
N SER A 176 18.82 -11.84 3.49
CA SER A 176 19.37 -12.42 2.26
C SER A 176 20.08 -11.36 1.42
N LYS A 177 21.26 -11.69 0.88
CA LYS A 177 22.12 -10.71 0.19
C LYS A 177 21.46 -10.06 -1.02
N CYS A 178 20.69 -10.85 -1.77
CA CYS A 178 20.03 -10.47 -3.00
C CYS A 178 18.74 -11.28 -3.11
N VAL A 179 17.60 -10.61 -3.29
CA VAL A 179 16.29 -11.23 -3.50
C VAL A 179 15.69 -10.63 -4.77
N ARG A 180 14.98 -11.43 -5.56
CA ARG A 180 14.37 -10.98 -6.81
C ARG A 180 12.85 -10.99 -6.70
N ALA A 181 12.20 -9.92 -7.15
CA ALA A 181 10.75 -9.84 -7.31
C ALA A 181 10.39 -9.78 -8.81
N PRO A 182 9.34 -10.47 -9.28
CA PRO A 182 8.94 -10.37 -10.68
C PRO A 182 8.38 -8.97 -10.99
N VAL A 183 8.44 -8.57 -12.27
CA VAL A 183 7.95 -7.26 -12.72
C VAL A 183 6.59 -7.40 -13.39
N TYR A 184 5.62 -6.62 -12.93
CA TYR A 184 4.35 -6.42 -13.64
C TYR A 184 4.41 -5.14 -14.49
N SER A 185 3.84 -5.18 -15.69
CA SER A 185 3.73 -4.00 -16.53
C SER A 185 2.26 -3.66 -16.77
N HIS A 186 1.85 -2.45 -16.35
CA HIS A 186 0.51 -1.93 -16.63
C HIS A 186 0.29 -1.63 -18.12
N THR A 187 1.35 -1.49 -18.92
CA THR A 187 1.27 -1.29 -20.37
C THR A 187 0.84 -2.57 -21.08
N VAL A 188 1.52 -3.68 -20.82
CA VAL A 188 1.17 -4.99 -21.41
C VAL A 188 0.09 -5.73 -20.61
N TYR A 189 -0.22 -5.22 -19.41
CA TYR A 189 -1.19 -5.77 -18.47
C TYR A 189 -0.90 -7.22 -18.07
N ASP A 190 0.38 -7.57 -17.88
CA ASP A 190 0.83 -8.90 -17.46
C ASP A 190 2.20 -8.85 -16.76
N ILE A 191 2.60 -9.99 -16.17
CA ILE A 191 3.98 -10.23 -15.74
C ILE A 191 4.89 -10.17 -16.96
N VAL A 192 6.00 -9.45 -16.85
CA VAL A 192 7.00 -9.35 -17.92
C VAL A 192 7.97 -10.53 -17.80
N PRO A 193 8.03 -11.43 -18.80
CA PRO A 193 8.92 -12.59 -18.75
C PRO A 193 10.38 -12.19 -18.51
N ASP A 194 11.08 -12.97 -17.68
CA ASP A 194 12.51 -12.83 -17.35
C ASP A 194 12.93 -11.51 -16.69
N ARG A 195 12.01 -10.55 -16.49
CA ARG A 195 12.28 -9.26 -15.85
C ARG A 195 11.97 -9.32 -14.37
N HIS A 196 12.94 -8.85 -13.58
CA HIS A 196 12.87 -8.88 -12.13
C HIS A 196 13.46 -7.58 -11.56
N VAL A 197 12.88 -7.11 -10.46
CA VAL A 197 13.53 -6.13 -9.57
C VAL A 197 14.47 -6.91 -8.66
N THR A 198 15.71 -6.41 -8.52
CA THR A 198 16.70 -6.99 -7.61
C THR A 198 16.78 -6.12 -6.37
N VAL A 199 16.59 -6.71 -5.20
CA VAL A 199 16.61 -6.08 -3.88
C VAL A 199 17.85 -6.56 -3.14
N GLU A 200 18.80 -5.66 -2.88
CA GLU A 200 20.14 -5.99 -2.37
C GLU A 200 20.35 -5.47 -0.95
N ARG A 201 19.76 -6.17 0.03
CA ARG A 201 19.80 -5.80 1.47
C ARG A 201 19.56 -4.29 1.67
N PRO A 202 18.36 -3.80 1.35
CA PRO A 202 18.03 -2.41 1.60
C PRO A 202 17.98 -2.15 3.11
N ASP A 203 18.16 -0.89 3.51
CA ASP A 203 17.86 -0.45 4.86
C ASP A 203 16.34 -0.50 5.11
N ILE A 204 15.58 -0.15 4.08
CA ILE A 204 14.12 -0.14 4.09
C ILE A 204 13.56 -0.77 2.81
N LEU A 205 12.62 -1.69 2.97
CA LEU A 205 11.76 -2.15 1.86
C LEU A 205 10.37 -1.51 2.02
N VAL A 206 9.98 -0.70 1.04
CA VAL A 206 8.59 -0.26 0.89
C VAL A 206 7.85 -1.28 0.03
N LEU A 207 6.84 -1.93 0.59
CA LEU A 207 6.00 -2.92 -0.08
C LEU A 207 4.60 -2.36 -0.30
N GLU A 208 4.22 -2.11 -1.55
CA GLU A 208 2.94 -1.51 -1.91
C GLU A 208 2.00 -2.53 -2.55
N GLY A 209 0.74 -2.58 -2.11
CA GLY A 209 -0.26 -3.41 -2.80
C GLY A 209 -1.59 -3.56 -2.10
N LEU A 210 -2.55 -4.17 -2.81
CA LEU A 210 -3.92 -4.40 -2.30
C LEU A 210 -3.96 -5.41 -1.15
N ASN A 211 -3.02 -6.35 -1.14
CA ASN A 211 -3.06 -7.57 -0.33
C ASN A 211 -2.03 -7.63 0.81
N VAL A 212 -1.21 -6.60 1.01
CA VAL A 212 -0.10 -6.61 1.99
C VAL A 212 -0.59 -6.74 3.44
N LEU A 213 -1.83 -6.33 3.73
CA LEU A 213 -2.47 -6.47 5.04
C LEU A 213 -3.52 -7.58 5.08
N GLN A 214 -3.58 -8.48 4.10
CA GLN A 214 -4.49 -9.63 4.17
C GLN A 214 -4.02 -10.65 5.21
N PRO A 215 -4.94 -11.27 5.97
CA PRO A 215 -4.58 -12.33 6.89
C PRO A 215 -4.14 -13.60 6.16
N ALA A 216 -3.54 -14.53 6.90
CA ALA A 216 -3.25 -15.87 6.40
C ALA A 216 -4.57 -16.53 5.93
N PRO A 217 -4.55 -17.30 4.83
CA PRO A 217 -5.76 -17.96 4.35
C PRO A 217 -6.30 -18.94 5.39
N ARG A 218 -7.61 -18.89 5.63
CA ARG A 218 -8.29 -19.88 6.49
C ARG A 218 -8.27 -21.25 5.79
N GLY A 219 -8.01 -22.32 6.55
CA GLY A 219 -7.98 -23.68 6.01
C GLY A 219 -6.69 -24.05 5.28
N ALA A 220 -5.57 -23.41 5.64
CA ALA A 220 -4.24 -23.77 5.15
C ALA A 220 -3.99 -25.28 5.37
N ARG A 221 -3.52 -25.99 4.33
CA ARG A 221 -3.30 -27.45 4.39
C ARG A 221 -2.28 -27.79 5.50
N PRO A 222 -2.32 -28.99 6.08
CA PRO A 222 -1.24 -29.44 6.97
C PRO A 222 0.12 -29.27 6.28
N GLY A 223 1.03 -28.48 6.88
CA GLY A 223 2.35 -28.16 6.32
C GLY A 223 2.46 -26.84 5.55
N SER A 224 1.38 -26.08 5.33
CA SER A 224 1.49 -24.70 4.82
C SER A 224 1.80 -23.71 5.94
N SER A 225 2.61 -22.69 5.64
CA SER A 225 2.94 -21.63 6.59
C SER A 225 1.67 -20.94 7.10
N ALA A 226 1.51 -20.88 8.42
CA ALA A 226 0.44 -20.12 9.08
C ALA A 226 0.69 -18.60 9.03
N LEU A 227 1.86 -18.17 8.52
CA LEU A 227 2.27 -16.77 8.47
C LEU A 227 1.63 -16.03 7.29
N ALA A 228 1.32 -14.78 7.52
CA ALA A 228 0.90 -13.80 6.53
C ALA A 228 2.05 -12.83 6.21
N VAL A 229 1.93 -12.11 5.10
CA VAL A 229 2.87 -11.03 4.74
C VAL A 229 2.95 -9.98 5.84
N SER A 230 1.82 -9.69 6.51
CA SER A 230 1.74 -8.79 7.66
C SER A 230 2.66 -9.13 8.82
N ASP A 231 3.03 -10.40 8.97
CA ASP A 231 3.87 -10.85 10.11
C ASP A 231 5.35 -10.46 9.91
N PHE A 232 5.69 -10.00 8.70
CA PHE A 232 7.02 -9.52 8.33
C PHE A 232 7.07 -8.00 8.12
N ILE A 233 5.98 -7.28 8.41
CA ILE A 233 5.86 -5.84 8.24
C ILE A 233 6.10 -5.17 9.60
N ASP A 234 6.99 -4.17 9.66
CA ASP A 234 7.26 -3.42 10.89
C ASP A 234 6.32 -2.22 11.04
N PHE A 235 5.97 -1.58 9.92
CA PHE A 235 5.06 -0.45 9.90
C PHE A 235 4.12 -0.54 8.70
N SER A 236 2.82 -0.35 8.93
CA SER A 236 1.81 -0.43 7.88
C SER A 236 0.99 0.85 7.78
N ILE A 237 0.86 1.33 6.55
CA ILE A 237 0.06 2.49 6.18
C ILE A 237 -1.11 2.01 5.34
N TYR A 238 -2.33 2.38 5.70
CA TYR A 238 -3.51 2.18 4.89
C TYR A 238 -4.00 3.54 4.37
N VAL A 239 -4.04 3.70 3.05
CA VAL A 239 -4.60 4.90 2.40
C VAL A 239 -6.09 4.66 2.17
N ASP A 240 -6.92 5.46 2.84
CA ASP A 240 -8.37 5.36 2.88
C ASP A 240 -9.03 6.59 2.23
N ALA A 241 -10.23 6.40 1.71
CA ALA A 241 -11.10 7.46 1.19
C ALA A 241 -12.52 6.91 1.04
N ASP A 242 -13.49 7.78 0.82
CA ASP A 242 -14.85 7.36 0.51
C ASP A 242 -14.88 6.54 -0.81
N PRO A 243 -15.57 5.39 -0.87
CA PRO A 243 -15.68 4.60 -2.10
C PRO A 243 -16.19 5.39 -3.32
N ASP A 244 -17.07 6.37 -3.13
CA ASP A 244 -17.58 7.21 -4.22
C ASP A 244 -16.50 8.14 -4.76
N ASP A 245 -15.65 8.69 -3.88
CA ASP A 245 -14.48 9.48 -4.29
C ASP A 245 -13.48 8.61 -5.04
N ILE A 246 -13.19 7.41 -4.53
CA ILE A 246 -12.26 6.48 -5.20
C ILE A 246 -12.80 6.09 -6.59
N ARG A 247 -14.11 5.90 -6.73
CA ARG A 247 -14.76 5.63 -8.02
C ARG A 247 -14.51 6.77 -9.00
N ARG A 248 -14.70 8.03 -8.60
CA ARG A 248 -14.42 9.19 -9.46
C ARG A 248 -12.97 9.21 -9.89
N TRP A 249 -12.03 9.07 -8.95
CA TRP A 249 -10.60 9.07 -9.25
C TRP A 249 -10.18 7.92 -10.16
N TYR A 250 -10.80 6.76 -10.02
CA TYR A 250 -10.60 5.62 -10.91
C TYR A 250 -11.04 5.95 -12.34
N LEU A 251 -12.21 6.56 -12.52
CA LEU A 251 -12.75 6.95 -13.83
C LEU A 251 -11.92 8.07 -14.48
N ASP A 252 -11.54 9.10 -13.72
CA ASP A 252 -10.70 10.20 -14.19
C ASP A 252 -9.32 9.70 -14.64
N ARG A 253 -8.72 8.80 -13.86
CA ARG A 253 -7.47 8.14 -14.21
C ARG A 253 -7.63 7.26 -15.45
N PHE A 254 -8.75 6.55 -15.59
CA PHE A 254 -9.02 5.73 -16.75
C PHE A 254 -9.07 6.58 -18.02
N LEU A 255 -9.78 7.71 -18.02
CA LEU A 255 -9.81 8.65 -19.14
C LEU A 255 -8.42 9.22 -19.44
N THR A 256 -7.69 9.65 -18.41
CA THR A 256 -6.32 10.14 -18.57
C THR A 256 -5.44 9.11 -19.27
N LEU A 257 -5.49 7.84 -18.84
CA LEU A 257 -4.74 6.75 -19.47
C LEU A 257 -5.22 6.45 -20.89
N LYS A 258 -6.53 6.54 -21.15
CA LYS A 258 -7.11 6.38 -22.49
C LYS A 258 -6.56 7.39 -23.49
N HIS A 259 -6.43 8.66 -23.09
CA HIS A 259 -5.87 9.70 -23.97
C HIS A 259 -4.34 9.68 -24.06
N THR A 260 -3.64 8.95 -23.17
CA THR A 260 -2.17 8.96 -23.08
C THR A 260 -1.55 7.58 -23.29
N ALA A 261 -1.59 6.71 -22.29
CA ALA A 261 -0.91 5.42 -22.29
C ALA A 261 -1.56 4.39 -23.24
N PHE A 262 -2.86 4.48 -23.49
CA PHE A 262 -3.55 3.51 -24.35
C PHE A 262 -3.27 3.73 -25.84
N THR A 263 -2.89 4.95 -26.23
CA THR A 263 -2.54 5.27 -27.63
C THR A 263 -1.13 4.79 -28.01
N GLN A 264 -0.30 4.42 -27.03
CA GLN A 264 1.08 3.97 -27.25
C GLN A 264 1.13 2.59 -27.94
N PRO A 265 2.08 2.37 -28.88
CA PRO A 265 2.33 1.05 -29.46
C PRO A 265 2.64 0.00 -28.37
N GLY A 266 1.95 -1.15 -28.41
CA GLY A 266 2.14 -2.23 -27.45
C GLY A 266 1.29 -2.15 -26.18
N SER A 267 0.44 -1.13 -26.02
CA SER A 267 -0.54 -1.08 -24.94
C SER A 267 -1.62 -2.16 -25.09
N TYR A 268 -1.82 -2.98 -24.05
CA TYR A 268 -2.89 -3.98 -23.98
C TYR A 268 -4.28 -3.36 -24.17
N PHE A 269 -4.42 -2.11 -23.75
CA PHE A 269 -5.67 -1.35 -23.78
C PHE A 269 -5.84 -0.51 -25.05
N ARG A 270 -4.97 -0.65 -26.05
CA ARG A 270 -5.08 0.09 -27.31
C ARG A 270 -6.43 -0.06 -27.99
N ARG A 271 -7.06 -1.23 -27.87
CA ARG A 271 -8.43 -1.49 -28.37
C ARG A 271 -9.49 -0.55 -27.80
N PHE A 272 -9.25 0.04 -26.62
CA PHE A 272 -10.16 0.98 -25.97
C PHE A 272 -9.87 2.44 -26.34
N ALA A 273 -8.76 2.73 -27.02
CA ALA A 273 -8.36 4.10 -27.36
C ALA A 273 -9.36 4.78 -28.32
N GLU A 274 -9.98 4.01 -29.22
CA GLU A 274 -10.91 4.51 -30.25
C GLU A 274 -12.38 4.54 -29.80
N ILE A 275 -12.71 3.92 -28.66
CA ILE A 275 -14.08 3.91 -28.12
C ILE A 275 -14.46 5.33 -27.67
N PRO A 276 -15.67 5.84 -27.95
CA PRO A 276 -16.12 7.13 -27.42
C PRO A 276 -16.01 7.23 -25.89
N ASP A 277 -15.67 8.41 -25.37
CA ASP A 277 -15.35 8.58 -23.94
C ASP A 277 -16.53 8.24 -23.01
N ASP A 278 -17.76 8.57 -23.41
CA ASP A 278 -18.99 8.23 -22.69
C ASP A 278 -19.20 6.71 -22.58
N VAL A 279 -19.00 5.98 -23.68
CA VAL A 279 -19.07 4.51 -23.72
C VAL A 279 -17.95 3.88 -22.90
N ALA A 280 -16.73 4.42 -23.02
CA ALA A 280 -15.56 3.92 -22.28
C ALA A 280 -15.70 4.14 -20.77
N LEU A 281 -16.25 5.29 -20.35
CA LEU A 281 -16.58 5.59 -18.96
C LEU A 281 -17.66 4.66 -18.41
N ALA A 282 -18.72 4.39 -19.18
CA ALA A 282 -19.76 3.47 -18.76
C ALA A 282 -19.19 2.07 -18.47
N GLY A 283 -18.38 1.54 -19.40
CA GLY A 283 -17.71 0.24 -19.21
C GLY A 283 -16.70 0.23 -18.07
N ALA A 284 -15.93 1.31 -17.89
CA ALA A 284 -15.04 1.45 -16.75
C ALA A 284 -15.82 1.50 -15.42
N GLY A 285 -16.97 2.15 -15.41
CA GLY A 285 -17.90 2.18 -14.28
C GLY A 285 -18.39 0.79 -13.90
N GLU A 286 -18.81 -0.02 -14.88
CA GLU A 286 -19.21 -1.41 -14.65
C GLU A 286 -18.08 -2.27 -14.08
N ILE A 287 -16.85 -2.10 -14.58
CA ILE A 287 -15.66 -2.76 -14.03
C ILE A 287 -15.42 -2.33 -12.58
N TRP A 288 -15.58 -1.05 -12.26
CA TRP A 288 -15.46 -0.57 -10.89
C TRP A 288 -16.48 -1.26 -9.98
N GLU A 289 -17.76 -1.23 -10.32
CA GLU A 289 -18.84 -1.79 -9.50
C GLU A 289 -18.68 -3.30 -9.29
N SER A 290 -18.37 -4.05 -10.37
CA SER A 290 -18.37 -5.51 -10.35
C SER A 290 -17.05 -6.14 -9.87
N ILE A 291 -15.92 -5.44 -10.00
CA ILE A 291 -14.59 -5.99 -9.69
C ILE A 291 -13.94 -5.20 -8.55
N ASN A 292 -13.66 -3.91 -8.76
CA ASN A 292 -12.82 -3.14 -7.82
C ASN A 292 -13.54 -2.85 -6.50
N LEU A 293 -14.81 -2.45 -6.55
CA LEU A 293 -15.62 -2.14 -5.36
C LEU A 293 -15.90 -3.40 -4.54
N VAL A 294 -16.22 -4.51 -5.21
CA VAL A 294 -16.37 -5.82 -4.55
C VAL A 294 -15.07 -6.21 -3.85
N ASN A 295 -13.93 -6.12 -4.54
CA ASN A 295 -12.63 -6.42 -3.94
C ASN A 295 -12.31 -5.50 -2.75
N LEU A 296 -12.61 -4.21 -2.87
CA LEU A 296 -12.45 -3.24 -1.80
C LEU A 296 -13.23 -3.66 -0.56
N ARG A 297 -14.54 -3.91 -0.71
CA ARG A 297 -15.44 -4.25 0.40
C ARG A 297 -15.09 -5.58 1.05
N GLU A 298 -14.76 -6.59 0.25
CA GLU A 298 -14.58 -7.96 0.74
C GLU A 298 -13.16 -8.24 1.24
N ASN A 299 -12.12 -7.65 0.61
CA ASN A 299 -10.74 -8.10 0.80
C ASN A 299 -9.76 -7.01 1.23
N ILE A 300 -10.06 -5.73 0.99
CA ILE A 300 -9.13 -4.61 1.26
C ILE A 300 -9.58 -3.83 2.51
N ALA A 301 -10.78 -3.25 2.49
CA ALA A 301 -11.32 -2.44 3.59
C ALA A 301 -11.35 -3.17 4.94
N PRO A 302 -11.67 -4.48 5.02
CA PRO A 302 -11.61 -5.21 6.29
C PRO A 302 -10.20 -5.27 6.91
N THR A 303 -9.15 -5.02 6.12
CA THR A 303 -7.76 -5.01 6.60
C THR A 303 -7.32 -3.66 7.18
N ARG A 304 -8.12 -2.59 7.02
CA ARG A 304 -7.82 -1.24 7.54
C ARG A 304 -7.52 -1.25 9.04
N GLY A 305 -8.31 -2.00 9.80
CA GLY A 305 -8.13 -2.17 11.24
C GLY A 305 -6.88 -2.93 11.66
N ARG A 306 -6.03 -3.39 10.72
CA ARG A 306 -4.72 -4.00 10.98
C ARG A 306 -3.56 -3.03 10.77
N ALA A 307 -3.81 -1.87 10.16
CA ALA A 307 -2.78 -0.88 9.90
C ALA A 307 -2.23 -0.27 11.19
N THR A 308 -0.96 0.12 11.17
CA THR A 308 -0.34 0.97 12.19
C THR A 308 -0.82 2.40 12.03
N LEU A 309 -0.92 2.88 10.79
CA LEU A 309 -1.35 4.23 10.46
C LEU A 309 -2.39 4.20 9.33
N VAL A 310 -3.47 4.97 9.46
CA VAL A 310 -4.47 5.17 8.41
C VAL A 310 -4.44 6.63 7.96
N LEU A 311 -4.21 6.86 6.67
CA LEU A 311 -4.32 8.18 6.03
C LEU A 311 -5.68 8.27 5.34
N THR A 312 -6.59 9.10 5.83
CA THR A 312 -7.88 9.33 5.18
C THR A 312 -7.79 10.54 4.27
N LYS A 313 -8.22 10.39 3.01
CA LYS A 313 -8.30 11.47 2.03
C LYS A 313 -9.74 11.96 1.89
N ASP A 314 -9.91 13.25 1.64
CA ASP A 314 -11.14 13.86 1.15
C ASP A 314 -11.28 13.72 -0.37
N ALA A 315 -12.39 14.26 -0.90
CA ALA A 315 -12.78 14.27 -2.30
C ALA A 315 -11.75 14.89 -3.25
N GLU A 316 -10.96 15.86 -2.78
CA GLU A 316 -9.94 16.59 -3.54
C GLU A 316 -8.54 15.95 -3.40
N HIS A 317 -8.48 14.69 -2.95
CA HIS A 317 -7.26 13.95 -2.66
C HIS A 317 -6.39 14.55 -1.54
N ARG A 318 -6.89 15.49 -0.74
CA ARG A 318 -6.16 16.01 0.40
C ARG A 318 -6.36 15.08 1.58
N MET A 319 -5.31 14.86 2.34
CA MET A 319 -5.43 14.20 3.63
C MET A 319 -6.30 15.07 4.54
N SER A 320 -7.33 14.47 5.11
CA SER A 320 -8.23 15.11 6.07
C SER A 320 -8.02 14.61 7.50
N ARG A 321 -7.55 13.36 7.65
CA ARG A 321 -7.40 12.72 8.96
C ARG A 321 -6.32 11.64 8.98
N VAL A 322 -5.57 11.55 10.10
CA VAL A 322 -4.70 10.42 10.43
C VAL A 322 -5.25 9.66 11.64
N LEU A 323 -5.21 8.33 11.56
CA LEU A 323 -5.35 7.45 12.71
C LEU A 323 -4.03 6.72 12.95
N LEU A 324 -3.40 6.93 14.10
CA LEU A 324 -2.18 6.21 14.50
C LEU A 324 -2.51 5.23 15.63
N ARG A 325 -2.19 3.95 15.47
CA ARG A 325 -2.44 2.92 16.50
C ARG A 325 -1.63 3.24 17.75
N LYS A 326 -2.28 3.15 18.91
CA LYS A 326 -1.63 3.24 20.22
C LYS A 326 -0.74 2.01 20.45
N SER A 327 0.45 2.24 20.98
CA SER A 327 1.42 1.22 21.39
C SER A 327 0.98 0.47 22.64
#